data_AF-A0A8H4AQI1-F1
#
_entry.id   AF-A0A8H4AQI1-F1
#
_cell.length_a   1.000
_cell.length_b   1.000
_cell.length_c   1.000
_cell.angle_alpha   90.00
_cell.angle_beta   90.00
_cell.angle_gamma   90.00
#
_symmetry.space_group_name_H-M   'P 1'
#
loop_
_entity.id
_entity.type
_entity.pdbx_description
1 polymer ?
#
loop_
_entity_poly.entity_id
_entity_poly.type
_entity_poly.pdbx_seq_one_letter_code
_entity_poly.pdbx_strand_id
1 'polypeptide(L)'
;MGREGIKNYYQTKIEEAELIINEKTQNLRRLEAQRNALNAKVRLLREELQLLQEPGSYVGEVVKLMGKKKVLVKVHPEGKYVVDIAPDIDIAQITPTCRVALRNDSYTLHKILPNKVDPLVSLMMVEKVPDSTYEMVGGLDKQIKEIKEVIELPVKHPELFESLGIAQPKGVLLYGPPGTGKTLLARAVAHHTDCKFIRVSGSELVQKYIGEGSRMVRELFVMAREHAPSIIFMDEIDSIGSSRIESGSGGGDSEVQRTMLELLNQLDGFEPTKNIKVIMATNRIDILDPALLRPGRIDRKIEFPPPSEAARADILKIHSRKMNLTRGINLRKIAEKMTGSSGAEVKAVCTEAGMYALRERRVHVTQEDFEMAVAKVMKKGEEQNESLRKLWK
;
A
#
# COMPACT_ATOMS: atom_id res chain seq x y z
N MET A 1 80.96 -52.88 14.90
CA MET A 1 80.35 -51.53 14.85
C MET A 1 79.82 -51.10 13.47
N GLY A 2 80.28 -51.65 12.32
CA GLY A 2 79.84 -51.17 11.00
C GLY A 2 78.48 -51.67 10.46
N ARG A 3 77.93 -52.79 10.95
CA ARG A 3 76.66 -53.37 10.43
C ARG A 3 75.38 -52.72 10.99
N GLU A 4 75.41 -52.22 12.23
CA GLU A 4 74.25 -51.55 12.85
C GLU A 4 74.02 -50.15 12.29
N GLY A 5 75.09 -49.40 11.96
CA GLY A 5 74.97 -48.06 11.37
C GLY A 5 74.36 -48.07 9.96
N ILE A 6 74.70 -49.07 9.14
CA ILE A 6 74.12 -49.23 7.79
C ILE A 6 72.64 -49.62 7.89
N LYS A 7 72.28 -50.49 8.83
CA LYS A 7 70.89 -50.92 9.05
C LYS A 7 70.02 -49.74 9.53
N ASN A 8 70.53 -48.93 10.47
CA ASN A 8 69.85 -47.72 10.93
C ASN A 8 69.69 -46.67 9.82
N TYR A 9 70.66 -46.52 8.91
CA TYR A 9 70.58 -45.61 7.77
C TYR A 9 69.47 -46.00 6.78
N TYR A 10 69.38 -47.28 6.43
CA TYR A 10 68.28 -47.75 5.57
C TYR A 10 66.93 -47.69 6.28
N GLN A 11 66.89 -47.89 7.60
CA GLN A 11 65.67 -47.80 8.38
C GLN A 11 65.13 -46.36 8.46
N THR A 12 66.00 -45.37 8.69
CA THR A 12 65.61 -43.94 8.60
C THR A 12 65.19 -43.54 7.18
N LYS A 13 65.85 -44.07 6.13
CA LYS A 13 65.43 -43.85 4.74
C LYS A 13 64.06 -44.44 4.41
N ILE A 14 63.73 -45.60 4.97
CA ILE A 14 62.40 -46.23 4.82
C ILE A 14 61.35 -45.38 5.54
N GLU A 15 61.62 -44.94 6.77
CA GLU A 15 60.72 -44.06 7.54
C GLU A 15 60.49 -42.72 6.82
N GLU A 16 61.53 -42.08 6.27
CA GLU A 16 61.41 -40.88 5.43
C GLU A 16 60.50 -41.12 4.21
N ALA A 17 60.70 -42.24 3.51
CA ALA A 17 59.90 -42.59 2.34
C ALA A 17 58.44 -42.88 2.69
N GLU A 18 58.17 -43.56 3.80
CA GLU A 18 56.82 -43.81 4.32
C GLU A 18 56.10 -42.51 4.70
N LEU A 19 56.82 -41.55 5.29
CA LEU A 19 56.30 -40.23 5.62
C LEU A 19 55.90 -39.45 4.36
N ILE A 20 56.75 -39.48 3.32
CA ILE A 20 56.47 -38.86 2.02
C ILE A 20 55.27 -39.53 1.33
N ILE A 21 55.14 -40.85 1.41
CA ILE A 21 54.00 -41.59 0.87
C ILE A 21 52.71 -41.18 1.60
N ASN A 22 52.75 -41.05 2.93
CA ASN A 22 51.61 -40.60 3.73
C ASN A 22 51.20 -39.15 3.39
N GLU A 23 52.15 -38.22 3.26
CA GLU A 23 51.83 -36.84 2.84
C GLU A 23 51.22 -36.79 1.43
N LYS A 24 51.81 -37.52 0.47
CA LYS A 24 51.30 -37.55 -0.90
C LYS A 24 49.91 -38.18 -0.98
N THR A 25 49.64 -39.24 -0.23
CA THR A 25 48.31 -39.88 -0.21
C THR A 25 47.26 -38.98 0.45
N GLN A 26 47.61 -38.22 1.51
CA GLN A 26 46.71 -37.20 2.08
C GLN A 26 46.42 -36.07 1.09
N ASN A 27 47.45 -35.56 0.41
CA ASN A 27 47.27 -34.54 -0.62
C ASN A 27 46.41 -35.03 -1.80
N LEU A 28 46.59 -36.28 -2.21
CA LEU A 28 45.79 -36.90 -3.27
C LEU A 28 44.31 -37.00 -2.86
N ARG A 29 44.02 -37.47 -1.64
CA ARG A 29 42.65 -37.48 -1.09
C ARG A 29 42.02 -36.09 -1.03
N ARG A 30 42.80 -35.07 -0.62
CA ARG A 30 42.33 -33.68 -0.60
C ARG A 30 41.98 -33.17 -2.01
N LEU A 31 42.83 -33.44 -2.99
CA LEU A 31 42.61 -33.05 -4.39
C LEU A 31 41.40 -33.79 -4.99
N GLU A 32 41.22 -35.08 -4.69
CA GLU A 32 40.03 -35.83 -5.10
C GLU A 32 38.74 -35.26 -4.49
N ALA A 33 38.77 -34.91 -3.21
CA ALA A 33 37.63 -34.26 -2.56
C ALA A 33 37.31 -32.90 -3.20
N GLN A 34 38.32 -32.08 -3.50
CA GLN A 34 38.13 -30.80 -4.21
C GLN A 34 37.58 -31.01 -5.63
N ARG A 35 38.10 -31.99 -6.38
CA ARG A 35 37.61 -32.32 -7.72
C ARG A 35 36.13 -32.75 -7.67
N ASN A 36 35.78 -33.61 -6.72
CA ASN A 36 34.41 -34.09 -6.57
C ASN A 36 33.46 -32.94 -6.18
N ALA A 37 33.89 -32.05 -5.29
CA ALA A 37 33.12 -30.84 -4.94
C ALA A 37 32.93 -29.91 -6.15
N LEU A 38 33.99 -29.70 -6.95
CA LEU A 38 33.93 -28.85 -8.14
C LEU A 38 33.01 -29.47 -9.21
N ASN A 39 33.09 -30.79 -9.43
CA ASN A 39 32.22 -31.50 -10.35
C ASN A 39 30.74 -31.43 -9.93
N ALA A 40 30.46 -31.54 -8.63
CA ALA A 40 29.11 -31.35 -8.11
C ALA A 40 28.59 -29.93 -8.39
N LYS A 41 29.44 -28.90 -8.19
CA LYS A 41 29.09 -27.51 -8.50
C LYS A 41 28.85 -27.28 -9.99
N VAL A 42 29.69 -27.86 -10.86
CA VAL A 42 29.51 -27.79 -12.32
C VAL A 42 28.20 -28.44 -12.74
N ARG A 43 27.84 -29.57 -12.13
CA ARG A 43 26.55 -30.23 -12.40
C ARG A 43 25.37 -29.33 -12.02
N LEU A 44 25.37 -28.73 -10.83
CA LEU A 44 24.32 -27.80 -10.39
C LEU A 44 24.21 -26.59 -11.32
N LEU A 45 25.34 -25.99 -11.70
CA LEU A 45 25.36 -24.85 -12.62
C LEU A 45 24.84 -25.21 -14.01
N ARG A 46 25.10 -26.43 -14.49
CA ARG A 46 24.54 -26.91 -15.76
C ARG A 46 23.03 -27.10 -15.68
N GLU A 47 22.52 -27.63 -14.57
CA GLU A 47 21.08 -27.76 -14.33
C GLU A 47 20.41 -26.37 -14.29
N GLU A 48 21.00 -25.37 -13.61
CA GLU A 48 20.51 -23.98 -13.62
C GLU A 48 20.56 -23.35 -15.02
N LEU A 49 21.65 -23.56 -15.76
CA LEU A 49 21.79 -23.02 -17.12
C LEU A 49 20.71 -23.58 -18.05
N GLN A 50 20.37 -24.86 -17.89
CA GLN A 50 19.32 -25.50 -18.67
C GLN A 50 17.95 -24.90 -18.37
N LEU A 51 17.64 -24.62 -17.10
CA LEU A 51 16.40 -23.93 -16.71
C LEU A 51 16.32 -22.50 -17.30
N LEU A 52 17.45 -21.80 -17.38
CA LEU A 52 17.51 -20.45 -17.99
C LEU A 52 17.38 -20.47 -19.52
N GLN A 53 17.80 -21.56 -20.16
CA GLN A 53 17.68 -21.76 -21.60
C GLN A 53 16.31 -22.31 -22.02
N GLU A 54 15.43 -22.65 -21.07
CA GLU A 54 14.07 -23.07 -21.40
C GLU A 54 13.35 -21.97 -22.18
N PRO A 55 12.70 -22.31 -23.30
CA PRO A 55 11.97 -21.33 -24.08
C PRO A 55 10.79 -20.78 -23.26
N GLY A 56 10.36 -19.56 -23.61
CA GLY A 56 9.24 -18.90 -22.95
C GLY A 56 8.01 -19.81 -22.85
N SER A 57 7.39 -19.84 -21.67
CA SER A 57 6.16 -20.59 -21.43
C SER A 57 4.95 -19.85 -22.01
N TYR A 58 3.95 -20.60 -22.51
CA TYR A 58 2.67 -20.02 -22.90
C TYR A 58 1.84 -19.70 -21.66
N VAL A 59 1.15 -18.56 -21.68
CA VAL A 59 0.23 -18.17 -20.61
C VAL A 59 -1.19 -18.48 -21.03
N GLY A 60 -1.91 -19.23 -20.19
CA GLY A 60 -3.31 -19.57 -20.40
C GLY A 60 -4.16 -19.34 -19.16
N GLU A 61 -5.47 -19.33 -19.35
CA GLU A 61 -6.47 -19.26 -18.28
C GLU A 61 -7.24 -20.58 -18.17
N VAL A 62 -7.38 -21.09 -16.95
CA VAL A 62 -8.12 -22.33 -16.70
C VAL A 62 -9.61 -22.07 -16.89
N VAL A 63 -10.24 -22.81 -17.81
CA VAL A 63 -11.70 -22.73 -18.03
C VAL A 63 -12.42 -23.73 -17.14
N LYS A 64 -11.96 -25.00 -17.15
CA LYS A 64 -12.63 -26.08 -16.43
C LYS A 64 -11.66 -27.21 -16.13
N LEU A 65 -11.77 -27.77 -14.92
CA LEU A 65 -11.07 -29.00 -14.54
C LEU A 65 -11.76 -30.21 -15.19
N MET A 66 -11.00 -31.07 -15.86
CA MET A 66 -11.51 -32.28 -16.51
C MET A 66 -10.88 -33.53 -15.85
N GLY A 67 -11.44 -33.92 -14.71
CA GLY A 67 -10.99 -35.08 -13.95
C GLY A 67 -9.70 -34.82 -13.15
N LYS A 68 -8.92 -35.87 -12.88
CA LYS A 68 -7.75 -35.82 -11.99
C LYS A 68 -6.43 -35.43 -12.66
N LYS A 69 -6.32 -35.53 -13.99
CA LYS A 69 -5.03 -35.31 -14.71
C LYS A 69 -5.09 -34.27 -15.81
N LYS A 70 -6.30 -33.84 -16.21
CA LYS A 70 -6.51 -32.97 -17.37
C LYS A 70 -7.24 -31.69 -17.00
N VAL A 71 -6.85 -30.60 -17.62
CA VAL A 71 -7.46 -29.28 -17.43
C VAL A 71 -7.71 -28.66 -18.80
N LEU A 72 -8.86 -28.03 -18.96
CA LEU A 72 -9.15 -27.21 -20.13
C LEU A 72 -8.60 -25.81 -19.89
N VAL A 73 -7.59 -25.43 -20.66
CA VAL A 73 -6.94 -24.12 -20.60
C VAL A 73 -7.21 -23.36 -21.89
N LYS A 74 -7.51 -22.07 -21.78
CA LYS A 74 -7.64 -21.15 -22.91
C LYS A 74 -6.34 -20.35 -23.04
N VAL A 75 -5.65 -20.52 -24.16
CA VAL A 75 -4.44 -19.78 -24.51
C VAL A 75 -4.81 -18.73 -25.56
N HIS A 76 -4.41 -17.48 -25.36
CA HIS A 76 -4.64 -16.40 -26.32
C HIS A 76 -3.36 -16.21 -27.15
N PRO A 77 -3.39 -16.26 -28.49
CA PRO A 77 -4.54 -16.29 -29.41
C PRO A 77 -5.05 -17.69 -29.83
N GLU A 78 -4.33 -18.76 -29.46
CA GLU A 78 -4.42 -20.09 -30.10
C GLU A 78 -5.70 -20.90 -29.82
N GLY A 79 -6.49 -20.54 -28.80
CA GLY A 79 -7.80 -21.15 -28.54
C GLY A 79 -7.87 -21.95 -27.23
N LYS A 80 -8.59 -23.07 -27.22
CA LYS A 80 -8.80 -23.90 -26.02
C LYS A 80 -8.11 -25.25 -26.19
N TYR A 81 -7.28 -25.63 -25.22
CA TYR A 81 -6.52 -26.87 -25.20
C TYR A 81 -6.82 -27.69 -23.95
N VAL A 82 -6.87 -29.01 -24.10
CA VAL A 82 -6.90 -29.93 -22.97
C VAL A 82 -5.45 -30.30 -22.68
N VAL A 83 -4.96 -29.87 -21.52
CA VAL A 83 -3.56 -30.04 -21.10
C VAL A 83 -3.47 -30.99 -19.92
N ASP A 84 -2.35 -31.71 -19.84
CA ASP A 84 -2.02 -32.53 -18.68
C ASP A 84 -1.35 -31.68 -17.57
N ILE A 85 -1.65 -32.02 -16.32
CA ILE A 85 -1.09 -31.35 -15.13
C ILE A 85 0.26 -31.99 -14.79
N ALA A 86 1.31 -31.18 -14.59
CA ALA A 86 2.59 -31.66 -14.08
C ALA A 86 2.43 -32.28 -12.68
N PRO A 87 3.22 -33.32 -12.34
CA PRO A 87 3.11 -33.99 -11.03
C PRO A 87 3.43 -33.08 -9.84
N ASP A 88 4.08 -31.93 -10.06
CA ASP A 88 4.50 -31.00 -9.03
C ASP A 88 3.37 -30.05 -8.56
N ILE A 89 2.18 -30.09 -9.17
CA ILE A 89 1.09 -29.15 -8.87
C ILE A 89 -0.11 -29.87 -8.29
N ASP A 90 -0.55 -29.39 -7.12
CA ASP A 90 -1.76 -29.87 -6.47
C ASP A 90 -3.03 -29.37 -7.18
N ILE A 91 -3.92 -30.32 -7.50
CA ILE A 91 -5.22 -30.05 -8.15
C ILE A 91 -6.10 -29.11 -7.29
N ALA A 92 -5.94 -29.14 -5.97
CA ALA A 92 -6.72 -28.32 -5.05
C ALA A 92 -6.47 -26.80 -5.21
N GLN A 93 -5.29 -26.41 -5.71
CA GLN A 93 -4.95 -25.01 -5.91
C GLN A 93 -5.49 -24.45 -7.23
N ILE A 94 -5.94 -25.31 -8.13
CA ILE A 94 -6.40 -24.92 -9.46
C ILE A 94 -7.88 -24.55 -9.37
N THR A 95 -8.16 -23.25 -9.29
CA THR A 95 -9.54 -22.76 -9.44
C THR A 95 -9.82 -22.39 -10.91
N PRO A 96 -11.08 -22.50 -11.37
CA PRO A 96 -11.48 -21.91 -12.65
C PRO A 96 -11.10 -20.42 -12.66
N THR A 97 -10.62 -19.92 -13.80
CA THR A 97 -10.07 -18.56 -14.02
C THR A 97 -8.63 -18.31 -13.52
N CYS A 98 -7.97 -19.29 -12.91
CA CYS A 98 -6.54 -19.16 -12.59
C CYS A 98 -5.70 -19.00 -13.87
N ARG A 99 -4.69 -18.12 -13.79
CA ARG A 99 -3.65 -18.00 -14.81
C ARG A 99 -2.61 -19.09 -14.60
N VAL A 100 -2.22 -19.75 -15.67
CA VAL A 100 -1.28 -20.88 -15.63
C VAL A 100 -0.26 -20.75 -16.75
N ALA A 101 0.95 -21.23 -16.50
CA ALA A 101 2.03 -21.31 -17.45
C ALA A 101 2.14 -22.75 -17.98
N LEU A 102 2.12 -22.87 -19.29
CA LEU A 102 2.25 -24.11 -20.04
C LEU A 102 3.64 -24.18 -20.66
N ARG A 103 4.26 -25.36 -20.63
CA ARG A 103 5.55 -25.59 -21.27
C ARG A 103 5.41 -25.49 -22.79
N ASN A 104 6.39 -24.89 -23.48
CA ASN A 104 6.33 -24.63 -24.92
C ASN A 104 6.32 -25.92 -25.79
N ASP A 105 6.95 -26.99 -25.30
CA ASP A 105 7.11 -28.25 -26.04
C ASP A 105 5.87 -29.15 -26.00
N SER A 106 5.17 -29.19 -24.87
CA SER A 106 4.21 -30.23 -24.52
C SER A 106 2.87 -29.67 -24.04
N TYR A 107 2.75 -28.34 -23.94
CA TYR A 107 1.61 -27.65 -23.34
C TYR A 107 1.25 -28.16 -21.94
N THR A 108 2.19 -28.80 -21.23
CA THR A 108 1.97 -29.30 -19.88
C THR A 108 1.93 -28.13 -18.90
N LEU A 109 0.97 -28.16 -17.97
CA LEU A 109 0.84 -27.14 -16.95
C LEU A 109 1.94 -27.33 -15.91
N HIS A 110 2.93 -26.44 -15.91
CA HIS A 110 4.12 -26.54 -15.05
C HIS A 110 4.15 -25.50 -13.92
N LYS A 111 3.44 -24.37 -14.05
CA LYS A 111 3.38 -23.37 -12.97
C LYS A 111 2.05 -22.63 -12.94
N ILE A 112 1.51 -22.38 -11.76
CA ILE A 112 0.39 -21.46 -11.57
C ILE A 112 0.97 -20.04 -11.46
N LEU A 113 0.43 -19.11 -12.25
CA LEU A 113 0.85 -17.72 -12.24
C LEU A 113 -0.02 -16.92 -11.26
N PRO A 114 0.53 -15.88 -10.61
CA PRO A 114 -0.28 -14.95 -9.84
C PRO A 114 -1.32 -14.26 -10.73
N ASN A 115 -2.39 -13.80 -10.10
CA ASN A 115 -3.45 -13.06 -10.78
C ASN A 115 -2.86 -11.84 -11.50
N LYS A 116 -3.44 -11.51 -12.65
CA LYS A 116 -3.07 -10.27 -13.35
C LYS A 116 -3.62 -9.11 -12.53
N VAL A 117 -2.75 -8.38 -11.85
CA VAL A 117 -3.09 -7.07 -11.30
C VAL A 117 -2.63 -6.05 -12.33
N ASP A 118 -3.51 -5.13 -12.71
CA ASP A 118 -3.16 -4.07 -13.63
C ASP A 118 -2.04 -3.19 -13.02
N PRO A 119 -1.02 -2.78 -13.82
CA PRO A 119 0.11 -2.01 -13.30
C PRO A 119 -0.31 -0.72 -12.58
N LEU A 120 -1.43 -0.12 -13.00
CA LEU A 120 -2.01 1.05 -12.36
C LEU A 120 -2.38 0.79 -10.90
N VAL A 121 -2.97 -0.37 -10.59
CA VAL A 121 -3.34 -0.75 -9.22
C VAL A 121 -2.08 -1.02 -8.39
N SER A 122 -1.04 -1.60 -8.99
CA SER A 122 0.25 -1.77 -8.32
C SER A 122 0.93 -0.44 -7.99
N LEU A 123 0.75 0.61 -8.81
CA LEU A 123 1.24 1.96 -8.51
C LEU A 123 0.45 2.65 -7.39
N MET A 124 -0.81 2.26 -7.16
CA MET A 124 -1.64 2.76 -6.06
C MET A 124 -1.19 2.21 -4.69
N MET A 125 -0.36 1.15 -4.68
CA MET A 125 0.28 0.69 -3.45
C MET A 125 1.39 1.64 -3.05
N VAL A 126 1.24 2.21 -1.86
CA VAL A 126 2.29 3.02 -1.26
C VAL A 126 3.19 2.08 -0.46
N GLU A 127 4.34 1.69 -1.04
CA GLU A 127 5.29 0.77 -0.37
C GLU A 127 5.85 1.30 0.95
N LYS A 128 5.95 2.62 1.10
CA LYS A 128 6.31 3.30 2.36
C LYS A 128 5.42 4.50 2.59
N VAL A 129 4.54 4.40 3.58
CA VAL A 129 3.78 5.54 4.08
C VAL A 129 4.80 6.56 4.61
N PRO A 130 4.80 7.83 4.17
CA PRO A 130 5.71 8.81 4.74
C PRO A 130 5.42 8.98 6.24
N ASP A 131 6.49 9.14 7.02
CA ASP A 131 6.50 9.26 8.48
C ASP A 131 5.56 10.39 8.93
N SER A 132 4.31 10.03 9.18
CA SER A 132 3.30 10.92 9.73
C SER A 132 2.85 10.30 11.04
N THR A 133 3.17 10.98 12.13
CA THR A 133 2.78 10.55 13.47
C THR A 133 1.55 11.33 13.91
N TYR A 134 0.79 10.79 14.87
CA TYR A 134 -0.35 11.50 15.46
C TYR A 134 0.06 12.85 16.07
N GLU A 135 1.31 13.00 16.50
CA GLU A 135 1.85 14.28 17.00
C GLU A 135 1.89 15.39 15.94
N MET A 136 1.84 15.04 14.66
CA MET A 136 1.77 16.00 13.57
C MET A 136 0.34 16.48 13.28
N VAL A 137 -0.67 15.88 13.91
CA VAL A 137 -2.10 16.24 13.76
C VAL A 137 -2.53 17.01 15.01
N GLY A 138 -2.81 18.32 14.84
CA GLY A 138 -3.21 19.19 15.95
C GLY A 138 -4.73 19.27 16.15
N GLY A 139 -5.19 19.24 17.40
CA GLY A 139 -6.54 19.62 17.83
C GLY A 139 -7.70 18.71 17.42
N LEU A 140 -7.40 17.48 16.95
CA LEU A 140 -8.39 16.49 16.50
C LEU A 140 -8.43 15.25 17.42
N ASP A 141 -8.25 15.45 18.73
CA ASP A 141 -8.09 14.34 19.69
C ASP A 141 -9.29 13.39 19.73
N LYS A 142 -10.51 13.93 19.59
CA LYS A 142 -11.74 13.13 19.55
C LYS A 142 -11.78 12.22 18.32
N GLN A 143 -11.52 12.80 17.14
CA GLN A 143 -11.50 12.07 15.87
C GLN A 143 -10.36 11.05 15.83
N ILE A 144 -9.19 11.39 16.38
CA ILE A 144 -8.06 10.46 16.51
C ILE A 144 -8.47 9.26 17.38
N LYS A 145 -9.14 9.49 18.51
CA LYS A 145 -9.60 8.42 19.39
C LYS A 145 -10.60 7.49 18.69
N GLU A 146 -11.59 8.07 18.00
CA GLU A 146 -12.58 7.28 17.25
C GLU A 146 -11.94 6.43 16.15
N ILE A 147 -10.98 6.97 15.38
CA ILE A 147 -10.29 6.19 14.35
C ILE A 147 -9.43 5.08 14.97
N LYS A 148 -8.72 5.35 16.09
CA LYS A 148 -7.92 4.35 16.78
C LYS A 148 -8.78 3.17 17.26
N GLU A 149 -9.94 3.45 17.83
CA GLU A 149 -10.87 2.39 18.27
C GLU A 149 -11.37 1.52 17.11
N VAL A 150 -11.55 2.12 15.93
CA VAL A 150 -12.16 1.44 14.78
C VAL A 150 -11.14 0.72 13.91
N ILE A 151 -9.92 1.23 13.80
CA ILE A 151 -8.89 0.69 12.88
C ILE A 151 -7.76 0.02 13.66
N GLU A 152 -7.24 0.66 14.70
CA GLU A 152 -6.09 0.14 15.43
C GLU A 152 -6.48 -1.02 16.35
N LEU A 153 -7.62 -0.90 17.06
CA LEU A 153 -8.08 -1.94 18.00
C LEU A 153 -8.32 -3.29 17.30
N PRO A 154 -9.05 -3.38 16.15
CA PRO A 154 -9.30 -4.66 15.51
C PRO A 154 -8.06 -5.26 14.85
N VAL A 155 -7.12 -4.41 14.40
CA VAL A 155 -5.87 -4.86 13.76
C VAL A 155 -4.90 -5.41 14.81
N LYS A 156 -4.77 -4.76 15.98
CA LYS A 156 -3.84 -5.18 17.04
C LYS A 156 -4.41 -6.29 17.92
N HIS A 157 -5.70 -6.26 18.22
CA HIS A 157 -6.35 -7.16 19.17
C HIS A 157 -7.68 -7.72 18.62
N PRO A 158 -7.63 -8.59 17.59
CA PRO A 158 -8.84 -9.23 17.05
C PRO A 158 -9.55 -10.13 18.08
N GLU A 159 -8.80 -10.75 19.00
CA GLU A 159 -9.32 -11.64 20.05
C GLU A 159 -10.35 -10.98 20.97
N LEU A 160 -10.24 -9.66 21.20
CA LEU A 160 -11.20 -8.90 21.99
C LEU A 160 -12.58 -8.87 21.33
N PHE A 161 -12.63 -8.80 19.99
CA PHE A 161 -13.89 -8.81 19.25
C PHE A 161 -14.51 -10.21 19.21
N GLU A 162 -13.68 -11.24 19.05
CA GLU A 162 -14.13 -12.64 19.04
C GLU A 162 -14.69 -13.08 20.40
N SER A 163 -14.01 -12.73 21.49
CA SER A 163 -14.45 -13.03 22.87
C SER A 163 -15.72 -12.29 23.27
N LEU A 164 -15.90 -11.05 22.79
CA LEU A 164 -17.13 -10.27 22.99
C LEU A 164 -18.27 -10.70 22.05
N GLY A 165 -17.98 -11.47 20.99
CA GLY A 165 -18.96 -11.88 19.99
C GLY A 165 -19.51 -10.73 19.14
N ILE A 166 -18.77 -9.61 19.05
CA ILE A 166 -19.16 -8.43 18.27
C ILE A 166 -18.51 -8.44 16.90
N ALA A 167 -19.26 -8.04 15.87
CA ALA A 167 -18.70 -7.89 14.53
C ALA A 167 -17.71 -6.72 14.51
N GLN A 168 -16.55 -6.94 13.87
CA GLN A 168 -15.59 -5.86 13.67
C GLN A 168 -16.15 -4.83 12.68
N PRO A 169 -15.93 -3.53 12.93
CA PRO A 169 -16.28 -2.49 11.96
C PRO A 169 -15.46 -2.68 10.68
N LYS A 170 -16.13 -2.57 9.52
CA LYS A 170 -15.55 -2.78 8.19
C LYS A 170 -14.98 -1.50 7.60
N GLY A 171 -15.63 -0.37 7.84
CA GLY A 171 -15.27 0.90 7.18
C GLY A 171 -15.55 2.16 7.99
N VAL A 172 -14.77 3.20 7.69
CA VAL A 172 -14.87 4.53 8.28
C VAL A 172 -15.05 5.56 7.16
N LEU A 173 -16.00 6.47 7.31
CA LEU A 173 -16.16 7.65 6.47
C LEU A 173 -15.72 8.91 7.20
N LEU A 174 -14.75 9.61 6.64
CA LEU A 174 -14.25 10.89 7.09
C LEU A 174 -14.92 12.00 6.25
N TYR A 175 -15.65 12.91 6.89
CA TYR A 175 -16.33 14.00 6.18
C TYR A 175 -16.08 15.38 6.80
N GLY A 176 -16.35 16.45 6.06
CA GLY A 176 -16.23 17.85 6.51
C GLY A 176 -15.46 18.73 5.51
N PRO A 177 -15.21 20.02 5.81
CA PRO A 177 -14.58 20.94 4.88
C PRO A 177 -13.16 20.50 4.46
N PRO A 178 -12.73 20.90 3.25
CA PRO A 178 -11.38 20.64 2.76
C PRO A 178 -10.33 21.32 3.64
N GLY A 179 -9.11 20.79 3.66
CA GLY A 179 -8.01 21.37 4.44
C GLY A 179 -8.06 21.12 5.95
N THR A 180 -8.95 20.24 6.43
CA THR A 180 -9.05 19.79 7.83
C THR A 180 -8.13 18.60 8.17
N GLY A 181 -7.33 18.11 7.21
CA GLY A 181 -6.33 17.07 7.47
C GLY A 181 -6.83 15.63 7.44
N LYS A 182 -7.97 15.34 6.78
CA LYS A 182 -8.50 13.96 6.62
C LYS A 182 -7.46 13.00 6.05
N THR A 183 -6.82 13.39 4.94
CA THR A 183 -5.75 12.61 4.29
C THR A 183 -4.51 12.47 5.19
N LEU A 184 -4.19 13.47 6.01
CA LEU A 184 -3.07 13.39 6.96
C LEU A 184 -3.35 12.39 8.08
N LEU A 185 -4.56 12.38 8.62
CA LEU A 185 -4.94 11.45 9.68
C LEU A 185 -4.95 10.00 9.19
N ALA A 186 -5.47 9.75 7.99
CA ALA A 186 -5.46 8.40 7.40
C ALA A 186 -4.03 7.86 7.20
N ARG A 187 -3.10 8.73 6.76
CA ARG A 187 -1.68 8.36 6.63
C ARG A 187 -1.03 8.09 7.99
N ALA A 188 -1.34 8.89 9.00
CA ALA A 188 -0.81 8.69 10.35
C ALA A 188 -1.26 7.36 10.97
N VAL A 189 -2.51 6.96 10.72
CA VAL A 189 -3.07 5.68 11.17
C VAL A 189 -2.37 4.51 10.47
N ALA A 190 -2.13 4.62 9.17
CA ALA A 190 -1.43 3.59 8.42
C ALA A 190 0.01 3.39 8.91
N HIS A 191 0.72 4.48 9.23
CA HIS A 191 2.06 4.42 9.81
C HIS A 191 2.07 3.79 11.22
N HIS A 192 1.06 4.03 12.05
CA HIS A 192 1.03 3.49 13.42
C HIS A 192 0.57 2.01 13.49
N THR A 193 -0.07 1.52 12.43
CA THR A 193 -0.59 0.15 12.36
C THR A 193 0.33 -0.82 11.61
N ASP A 194 1.43 -0.33 11.01
CA ASP A 194 2.37 -1.11 10.18
C ASP A 194 1.68 -1.97 9.10
N CYS A 195 0.49 -1.52 8.64
CA CYS A 195 -0.30 -2.20 7.63
C CYS A 195 0.05 -1.71 6.22
N LYS A 196 -0.24 -2.54 5.21
CA LYS A 196 -0.11 -2.12 3.81
C LYS A 196 -1.13 -1.04 3.49
N PHE A 197 -0.66 0.12 3.03
CA PHE A 197 -1.50 1.27 2.71
C PHE A 197 -1.70 1.39 1.21
N ILE A 198 -2.96 1.27 0.78
CA ILE A 198 -3.35 1.40 -0.61
C ILE A 198 -4.13 2.71 -0.74
N ARG A 199 -3.57 3.69 -1.45
CA ARG A 199 -4.23 4.98 -1.68
C ARG A 199 -4.84 4.99 -3.07
N VAL A 200 -6.13 5.28 -3.13
CA VAL A 200 -6.87 5.45 -4.38
C VAL A 200 -7.59 6.78 -4.33
N SER A 201 -7.52 7.56 -5.41
CA SER A 201 -8.42 8.71 -5.58
C SER A 201 -9.69 8.26 -6.27
N GLY A 202 -10.86 8.69 -5.81
CA GLY A 202 -12.13 8.38 -6.48
C GLY A 202 -12.13 8.82 -7.95
N SER A 203 -11.47 9.93 -8.25
CA SER A 203 -11.26 10.44 -9.61
C SER A 203 -10.46 9.48 -10.51
N GLU A 204 -9.59 8.63 -9.96
CA GLU A 204 -8.81 7.63 -10.73
C GLU A 204 -9.66 6.40 -11.12
N LEU A 205 -10.78 6.17 -10.43
CA LEU A 205 -11.70 5.07 -10.70
C LEU A 205 -12.67 5.36 -11.85
N VAL A 206 -12.76 6.63 -12.27
CA VAL A 206 -13.57 7.06 -13.41
C VAL A 206 -12.77 6.89 -14.70
N GLN A 207 -13.18 5.96 -15.56
CA GLN A 207 -12.44 5.62 -16.78
C GLN A 207 -13.28 5.89 -18.03
N LYS A 208 -12.61 6.21 -19.15
CA LYS A 208 -13.30 6.45 -20.43
C LYS A 208 -13.89 5.15 -21.01
N TYR A 209 -13.31 4.01 -20.67
CA TYR A 209 -13.73 2.71 -21.19
C TYR A 209 -14.73 2.03 -20.28
N ILE A 210 -15.83 1.57 -20.87
CA ILE A 210 -16.95 0.96 -20.15
C ILE A 210 -16.47 -0.29 -19.41
N GLY A 211 -16.64 -0.29 -18.08
CA GLY A 211 -16.36 -1.45 -17.23
C GLY A 211 -14.90 -1.57 -16.78
N GLU A 212 -14.01 -0.67 -17.21
CA GLU A 212 -12.63 -0.62 -16.73
C GLU A 212 -12.58 -0.21 -15.26
N GLY A 213 -13.32 0.83 -14.85
CA GLY A 213 -13.40 1.23 -13.45
C GLY A 213 -13.91 0.11 -12.52
N SER A 214 -14.92 -0.64 -12.95
CA SER A 214 -15.44 -1.80 -12.19
C SER A 214 -14.40 -2.93 -12.09
N ARG A 215 -13.61 -3.17 -13.15
CA ARG A 215 -12.51 -4.15 -13.11
C ARG A 215 -11.41 -3.70 -12.16
N MET A 216 -11.02 -2.43 -12.19
CA MET A 216 -10.02 -1.87 -11.27
C MET A 216 -10.42 -2.01 -9.81
N VAL A 217 -11.69 -1.75 -9.46
CA VAL A 217 -12.21 -1.96 -8.09
C VAL A 217 -12.05 -3.41 -7.65
N ARG A 218 -12.38 -4.39 -8.52
CA ARG A 218 -12.18 -5.82 -8.20
C ARG A 218 -10.72 -6.16 -7.96
N GLU A 219 -9.84 -5.70 -8.84
CA GLU A 219 -8.40 -5.97 -8.74
C GLU A 219 -7.79 -5.32 -7.50
N LEU A 220 -8.22 -4.11 -7.14
CA LEU A 220 -7.83 -3.42 -5.91
C LEU A 220 -8.12 -4.28 -4.66
N PHE A 221 -9.31 -4.87 -4.58
CA PHE A 221 -9.69 -5.72 -3.45
C PHE A 221 -9.06 -7.12 -3.48
N VAL A 222 -8.75 -7.65 -4.67
CA VAL A 222 -7.91 -8.88 -4.78
C VAL A 222 -6.51 -8.59 -4.23
N MET A 223 -5.90 -7.51 -4.66
CA MET A 223 -4.58 -7.09 -4.20
C MET A 223 -4.56 -6.80 -2.69
N ALA A 224 -5.56 -6.11 -2.17
CA ALA A 224 -5.68 -5.84 -0.73
C ALA A 224 -5.79 -7.13 0.11
N ARG A 225 -6.42 -8.18 -0.44
CA ARG A 225 -6.52 -9.51 0.17
C ARG A 225 -5.19 -10.28 0.13
N GLU A 226 -4.45 -10.18 -0.96
CA GLU A 226 -3.11 -10.79 -1.08
C GLU A 226 -2.11 -10.15 -0.10
N HIS A 227 -2.30 -8.87 0.23
CA HIS A 227 -1.45 -8.09 1.12
C HIS A 227 -2.05 -7.82 2.51
N ALA A 228 -2.98 -8.66 3.00
CA ALA A 228 -3.56 -8.51 4.33
C ALA A 228 -2.50 -8.71 5.45
N PRO A 229 -2.49 -7.88 6.52
CA PRO A 229 -3.44 -6.79 6.85
C PRO A 229 -3.19 -5.51 6.03
N SER A 230 -4.27 -4.96 5.48
CA SER A 230 -4.21 -3.79 4.58
C SER A 230 -5.31 -2.77 4.87
N ILE A 231 -4.97 -1.50 4.61
CA ILE A 231 -5.88 -0.35 4.73
C ILE A 231 -6.04 0.27 3.36
N ILE A 232 -7.28 0.31 2.87
CA ILE A 232 -7.64 0.97 1.62
C ILE A 232 -8.13 2.37 1.96
N PHE A 233 -7.42 3.39 1.51
CA PHE A 233 -7.82 4.79 1.64
C PHE A 233 -8.34 5.33 0.31
N MET A 234 -9.64 5.63 0.26
CA MET A 234 -10.31 6.24 -0.88
C MET A 234 -10.53 7.73 -0.61
N ASP A 235 -9.80 8.59 -1.32
CA ASP A 235 -9.97 10.04 -1.27
C ASP A 235 -11.02 10.49 -2.30
N GLU A 236 -11.68 11.63 -2.08
CA GLU A 236 -12.65 12.21 -3.03
C GLU A 236 -13.72 11.21 -3.52
N ILE A 237 -14.31 10.46 -2.58
CA ILE A 237 -15.35 9.46 -2.91
C ILE A 237 -16.61 10.10 -3.52
N ASP A 238 -16.79 11.40 -3.36
CA ASP A 238 -17.84 12.19 -4.02
C ASP A 238 -17.76 12.17 -5.55
N SER A 239 -16.57 11.97 -6.13
CA SER A 239 -16.39 11.82 -7.58
C SER A 239 -17.14 10.61 -8.17
N ILE A 240 -17.28 9.53 -7.39
CA ILE A 240 -17.96 8.30 -7.81
C ILE A 240 -19.27 8.02 -7.07
N GLY A 241 -19.45 8.65 -5.90
CA GLY A 241 -20.55 8.41 -4.98
C GLY A 241 -21.72 9.38 -5.10
N SER A 242 -21.71 10.27 -6.09
CA SER A 242 -22.76 11.27 -6.29
C SER A 242 -24.13 10.60 -6.54
N SER A 243 -25.10 10.84 -5.67
CA SER A 243 -26.49 10.44 -5.91
C SER A 243 -27.03 11.27 -7.09
N ARG A 244 -27.42 10.60 -8.18
CA ARG A 244 -27.99 11.25 -9.37
C ARG A 244 -28.99 12.35 -9.01
N ILE A 245 -28.81 13.52 -9.64
CA ILE A 245 -29.92 14.39 -10.01
C ILE A 245 -30.41 13.89 -11.37
N GLU A 246 -31.72 13.70 -11.53
CA GLU A 246 -32.46 13.14 -12.67
C GLU A 246 -32.33 13.90 -14.02
N SER A 247 -31.15 14.38 -14.41
CA SER A 247 -30.96 15.07 -15.70
C SER A 247 -30.46 14.10 -16.76
N GLY A 248 -31.36 13.64 -17.63
CA GLY A 248 -31.10 12.62 -18.64
C GLY A 248 -30.19 13.03 -19.81
N SER A 249 -28.87 13.03 -19.62
CA SER A 249 -27.93 13.15 -20.73
C SER A 249 -26.58 12.48 -20.46
N GLY A 250 -26.30 11.40 -21.20
CA GLY A 250 -24.93 10.91 -21.43
C GLY A 250 -24.59 9.55 -20.78
N GLY A 251 -24.06 8.63 -21.59
CA GLY A 251 -23.62 7.30 -21.16
C GLY A 251 -22.45 7.27 -20.16
N GLY A 252 -21.78 8.41 -19.89
CA GLY A 252 -20.69 8.51 -18.92
C GLY A 252 -21.13 8.37 -17.46
N ASP A 253 -22.31 8.90 -17.11
CA ASP A 253 -22.85 8.83 -15.74
C ASP A 253 -23.25 7.39 -15.34
N SER A 254 -23.54 6.55 -16.34
CA SER A 254 -23.81 5.12 -16.16
C SER A 254 -22.55 4.33 -15.75
N GLU A 255 -21.37 4.75 -16.21
CA GLU A 255 -20.10 4.06 -15.93
C GLU A 255 -19.66 4.30 -14.48
N VAL A 256 -19.73 5.55 -14.02
CA VAL A 256 -19.46 5.94 -12.63
C VAL A 256 -20.38 5.19 -11.67
N GLN A 257 -21.69 5.16 -11.95
CA GLN A 257 -22.65 4.43 -11.13
C GLN A 257 -22.36 2.92 -11.09
N ARG A 258 -21.91 2.33 -12.21
CA ARG A 258 -21.55 0.91 -12.26
C ARG A 258 -20.33 0.61 -11.39
N THR A 259 -19.32 1.48 -11.43
CA THR A 259 -18.13 1.37 -10.58
C THR A 259 -18.47 1.53 -9.10
N MET A 260 -19.39 2.44 -8.75
CA MET A 260 -19.92 2.58 -7.39
C MET A 260 -20.67 1.32 -6.93
N LEU A 261 -21.56 0.77 -7.75
CA LEU A 261 -22.28 -0.47 -7.43
C LEU A 261 -21.32 -1.64 -7.24
N GLU A 262 -20.27 -1.73 -8.04
CA GLU A 262 -19.24 -2.75 -7.85
C GLU A 262 -18.48 -2.55 -6.54
N LEU A 263 -18.12 -1.32 -6.18
CA LEU A 263 -17.53 -1.00 -4.88
C LEU A 263 -18.45 -1.43 -3.72
N LEU A 264 -19.75 -1.15 -3.81
CA LEU A 264 -20.74 -1.61 -2.84
C LEU A 264 -20.82 -3.13 -2.73
N ASN A 265 -20.81 -3.83 -3.87
CA ASN A 265 -20.83 -5.30 -3.89
C ASN A 265 -19.57 -5.89 -3.23
N GLN A 266 -18.40 -5.30 -3.48
CA GLN A 266 -17.16 -5.72 -2.83
C GLN A 266 -17.22 -5.45 -1.31
N LEU A 267 -17.78 -4.31 -0.88
CA LEU A 267 -17.96 -3.96 0.54
C LEU A 267 -18.90 -4.92 1.28
N ASP A 268 -20.01 -5.31 0.64
CA ASP A 268 -20.96 -6.27 1.21
C ASP A 268 -20.40 -7.69 1.24
N GLY A 269 -19.64 -8.06 0.20
CA GLY A 269 -19.00 -9.37 0.05
C GLY A 269 -17.85 -9.65 1.01
N PHE A 270 -17.48 -8.71 1.90
CA PHE A 270 -16.45 -8.94 2.89
C PHE A 270 -16.90 -9.89 3.99
N GLU A 271 -16.24 -11.05 4.04
CA GLU A 271 -16.11 -11.81 5.28
C GLU A 271 -15.28 -10.98 6.27
N PRO A 272 -15.77 -10.79 7.52
CA PRO A 272 -15.11 -9.97 8.53
C PRO A 272 -13.74 -10.48 8.98
N THR A 273 -13.34 -11.68 8.54
CA THR A 273 -12.12 -12.40 8.94
C THR A 273 -10.85 -11.89 8.28
N LYS A 274 -10.91 -11.12 7.19
CA LYS A 274 -9.70 -10.83 6.37
C LYS A 274 -8.88 -9.60 6.77
N ASN A 275 -9.10 -8.98 7.93
CA ASN A 275 -8.31 -7.84 8.44
C ASN A 275 -8.08 -6.68 7.44
N ILE A 276 -9.00 -6.51 6.48
CA ILE A 276 -8.98 -5.37 5.54
C ILE A 276 -9.87 -4.28 6.11
N LYS A 277 -9.37 -3.05 6.18
CA LYS A 277 -10.14 -1.89 6.62
C LYS A 277 -10.23 -0.86 5.50
N VAL A 278 -11.41 -0.27 5.33
CA VAL A 278 -11.65 0.76 4.30
C VAL A 278 -11.86 2.12 4.98
N ILE A 279 -11.09 3.12 4.56
CA ILE A 279 -11.25 4.51 4.96
C ILE A 279 -11.66 5.29 3.74
N MET A 280 -12.82 5.95 3.79
CA MET A 280 -13.30 6.83 2.75
C MET A 280 -13.23 8.27 3.23
N ALA A 281 -12.83 9.20 2.37
CA ALA A 281 -12.85 10.63 2.64
C ALA A 281 -13.74 11.35 1.63
N THR A 282 -14.62 12.21 2.14
CA THR A 282 -15.44 13.13 1.33
C THR A 282 -15.39 14.53 1.90
N ASN A 283 -15.52 15.54 1.04
CA ASN A 283 -15.76 16.91 1.48
C ASN A 283 -17.26 17.20 1.68
N ARG A 284 -18.12 16.46 0.98
CA ARG A 284 -19.56 16.67 0.89
C ARG A 284 -20.30 15.37 1.17
N ILE A 285 -20.88 15.27 2.36
CA ILE A 285 -21.70 14.10 2.74
C ILE A 285 -23.12 14.18 2.16
N ASP A 286 -23.59 15.38 1.80
CA ASP A 286 -24.91 15.68 1.24
C ASP A 286 -25.15 15.06 -0.14
N ILE A 287 -24.10 14.92 -0.95
CA ILE A 287 -24.18 14.38 -2.31
C ILE A 287 -23.96 12.87 -2.38
N LEU A 288 -23.57 12.22 -1.27
CA LEU A 288 -23.27 10.80 -1.29
C LEU A 288 -24.54 9.96 -1.32
N ASP A 289 -24.50 8.89 -2.13
CA ASP A 289 -25.57 7.90 -2.17
C ASP A 289 -25.84 7.32 -0.76
N PRO A 290 -27.08 7.41 -0.24
CA PRO A 290 -27.49 6.79 1.01
C PRO A 290 -27.18 5.29 1.10
N ALA A 291 -27.05 4.59 -0.04
CA ALA A 291 -26.64 3.20 -0.10
C ALA A 291 -25.26 2.95 0.52
N LEU A 292 -24.31 3.88 0.37
CA LEU A 292 -22.99 3.79 1.03
C LEU A 292 -23.10 3.96 2.55
N LEU A 293 -24.04 4.78 2.99
CA LEU A 293 -24.21 5.17 4.40
C LEU A 293 -24.96 4.14 5.26
N ARG A 294 -25.37 3.01 4.67
CA ARG A 294 -26.11 1.94 5.35
C ARG A 294 -25.19 1.16 6.32
N PRO A 295 -25.66 0.85 7.54
CA PRO A 295 -24.93 0.00 8.47
C PRO A 295 -24.54 -1.35 7.84
N GLY A 296 -23.31 -1.83 8.09
CA GLY A 296 -22.75 -3.03 7.47
C GLY A 296 -21.79 -2.76 6.30
N ARG A 297 -21.80 -1.53 5.75
CA ARG A 297 -20.84 -1.03 4.75
C ARG A 297 -19.90 0.00 5.38
N ILE A 298 -20.48 1.12 5.80
CA ILE A 298 -19.81 2.19 6.53
C ILE A 298 -20.38 2.23 7.93
N ASP A 299 -19.62 1.74 8.90
CA ASP A 299 -20.11 1.59 10.28
C ASP A 299 -19.89 2.86 11.10
N ARG A 300 -18.87 3.65 10.76
CA ARG A 300 -18.50 4.86 11.50
C ARG A 300 -18.35 6.06 10.59
N LYS A 301 -18.97 7.17 10.98
CA LYS A 301 -18.96 8.45 10.29
C LYS A 301 -18.31 9.45 11.23
N ILE A 302 -17.17 10.00 10.82
CA ILE A 302 -16.36 10.89 11.65
C ILE A 302 -16.34 12.27 11.00
N GLU A 303 -16.86 13.24 11.75
CA GLU A 303 -16.90 14.62 11.32
C GLU A 303 -15.61 15.36 11.68
N PHE A 304 -15.09 16.09 10.70
CA PHE A 304 -13.97 17.01 10.89
C PHE A 304 -14.50 18.44 10.91
N PRO A 305 -14.74 19.02 12.09
CA PRO A 305 -15.11 20.41 12.19
C PRO A 305 -13.94 21.32 11.77
N PRO A 306 -14.21 22.58 11.39
CA PRO A 306 -13.15 23.58 11.27
C PRO A 306 -12.40 23.72 12.61
N PRO A 307 -11.09 23.99 12.59
CA PRO A 307 -10.26 23.96 13.80
C PRO A 307 -10.65 25.08 14.77
N SER A 308 -10.77 24.73 16.05
CA SER A 308 -10.93 25.69 17.15
C SER A 308 -9.68 26.56 17.34
N GLU A 309 -9.78 27.62 18.12
CA GLU A 309 -8.62 28.49 18.42
C GLU A 309 -7.44 27.72 19.04
N ALA A 310 -7.74 26.83 20.00
CA ALA A 310 -6.74 25.94 20.59
C ALA A 310 -6.12 25.01 19.53
N ALA A 311 -6.95 24.40 18.67
CA ALA A 311 -6.47 23.55 17.59
C ALA A 311 -5.57 24.31 16.60
N ARG A 312 -5.91 25.56 16.25
CA ARG A 312 -5.06 26.40 15.40
C ARG A 312 -3.72 26.71 16.05
N ALA A 313 -3.69 27.00 17.35
CA ALA A 313 -2.45 27.22 18.09
C ALA A 313 -1.56 25.96 18.08
N ASP A 314 -2.16 24.77 18.23
CA ASP A 314 -1.43 23.50 18.17
C ASP A 314 -0.88 23.22 16.76
N ILE A 315 -1.68 23.46 15.71
CA ILE A 315 -1.25 23.32 14.32
C ILE A 315 -0.08 24.28 14.00
N LEU A 316 -0.18 25.54 14.43
CA LEU A 316 0.92 26.52 14.33
C LEU A 316 2.17 26.03 15.06
N LYS A 317 2.01 25.48 16.27
CA LYS A 317 3.12 24.94 17.05
C LYS A 317 3.81 23.78 16.33
N ILE A 318 3.05 22.86 15.74
CA ILE A 318 3.60 21.71 15.00
C ILE A 318 4.39 22.18 13.77
N HIS A 319 3.81 23.06 12.95
CA HIS A 319 4.47 23.52 11.72
C HIS A 319 5.66 24.44 12.00
N SER A 320 5.63 25.20 13.09
CA SER A 320 6.73 26.08 13.50
C SER A 320 7.91 25.34 14.15
N ARG A 321 7.77 24.08 14.59
CA ARG A 321 8.90 23.27 15.10
C ARG A 321 10.06 23.14 14.10
N LYS A 322 9.77 23.17 12.80
CA LYS A 322 10.77 23.07 11.74
C LYS A 322 11.42 24.42 11.39
N MET A 323 10.92 25.53 11.96
CA MET A 323 11.35 26.90 11.63
C MET A 323 12.21 27.49 12.74
N ASN A 324 13.15 28.36 12.36
CA ASN A 324 13.94 29.12 13.31
C ASN A 324 13.13 30.32 13.82
N LEU A 325 12.51 30.15 14.98
CA LEU A 325 11.69 31.17 15.64
C LEU A 325 12.52 32.02 16.60
N THR A 326 12.22 33.31 16.66
CA THR A 326 12.72 34.19 17.72
C THR A 326 12.12 33.78 19.08
N ARG A 327 12.90 33.88 20.17
CA ARG A 327 12.39 33.60 21.52
C ARG A 327 11.27 34.59 21.89
N GLY A 328 10.17 34.08 22.43
CA GLY A 328 9.05 34.92 22.93
C GLY A 328 7.85 35.06 21.99
N ILE A 329 7.80 34.35 20.85
CA ILE A 329 6.64 34.39 19.95
C ILE A 329 5.41 33.78 20.63
N ASN A 330 4.33 34.56 20.66
CA ASN A 330 3.06 34.12 21.25
C ASN A 330 2.12 33.58 20.17
N LEU A 331 2.23 32.28 19.87
CA LEU A 331 1.41 31.60 18.85
C LEU A 331 -0.09 31.62 19.14
N ARG A 332 -0.50 31.75 20.41
CA ARG A 332 -1.93 31.86 20.79
C ARG A 332 -2.55 33.14 20.27
N LYS A 333 -1.88 34.28 20.47
CA LYS A 333 -2.35 35.59 19.95
C LYS A 333 -2.47 35.60 18.42
N ILE A 334 -1.60 34.87 17.73
CA ILE A 334 -1.67 34.71 16.28
C ILE A 334 -2.88 33.85 15.92
N ALA A 335 -3.13 32.74 16.63
CA ALA A 335 -4.28 31.87 16.39
C ALA A 335 -5.64 32.55 16.65
N GLU A 336 -5.71 33.50 17.59
CA GLU A 336 -6.87 34.37 17.84
C GLU A 336 -7.20 35.23 16.61
N LYS A 337 -6.19 35.81 15.95
CA LYS A 337 -6.36 36.60 14.71
C LYS A 337 -6.79 35.74 13.51
N MET A 338 -6.67 34.42 13.60
CA MET A 338 -6.96 33.48 12.52
C MET A 338 -8.36 32.86 12.60
N THR A 339 -9.39 33.67 12.81
CA THR A 339 -10.77 33.19 12.94
C THR A 339 -11.28 32.57 11.65
N GLY A 340 -11.77 31.33 11.73
CA GLY A 340 -12.38 30.64 10.58
C GLY A 340 -11.39 29.98 9.61
N SER A 341 -10.07 30.08 9.87
CA SER A 341 -9.07 29.46 8.99
C SER A 341 -9.09 27.93 9.01
N SER A 342 -8.90 27.31 7.86
CA SER A 342 -8.67 25.88 7.73
C SER A 342 -7.25 25.48 8.18
N GLY A 343 -7.03 24.19 8.50
CA GLY A 343 -5.69 23.69 8.87
C GLY A 343 -4.66 23.89 7.75
N ALA A 344 -5.09 23.84 6.49
CA ALA A 344 -4.26 24.15 5.33
C ALA A 344 -3.85 25.63 5.28
N GLU A 345 -4.77 26.56 5.58
CA GLU A 345 -4.45 27.99 5.68
C GLU A 345 -3.50 28.29 6.85
N VAL A 346 -3.68 27.62 7.98
CA VAL A 346 -2.75 27.74 9.13
C VAL A 346 -1.33 27.36 8.73
N LYS A 347 -1.18 26.25 8.00
CA LYS A 347 0.11 25.84 7.42
C LYS A 347 0.64 26.86 6.39
N ALA A 348 -0.24 27.45 5.58
CA ALA A 348 0.13 28.48 4.61
C ALA A 348 0.67 29.74 5.31
N VAL A 349 0.06 30.15 6.43
CA VAL A 349 0.54 31.27 7.25
C VAL A 349 1.96 31.03 7.76
N CYS A 350 2.27 29.83 8.28
CA CYS A 350 3.65 29.50 8.67
C CYS A 350 4.62 29.62 7.48
N THR A 351 4.23 29.12 6.31
CA THR A 351 5.08 29.13 5.12
C THR A 351 5.32 30.55 4.61
N GLU A 352 4.29 31.39 4.59
CA GLU A 352 4.36 32.80 4.21
C GLU A 352 5.19 33.62 5.21
N ALA A 353 5.06 33.37 6.52
CA ALA A 353 5.89 34.01 7.54
C ALA A 353 7.38 33.71 7.33
N GLY A 354 7.73 32.47 7.00
CA GLY A 354 9.09 32.10 6.60
C GLY A 354 9.57 32.81 5.33
N MET A 355 8.67 33.03 4.36
CA MET A 355 8.98 33.73 3.12
C MET A 355 9.23 35.23 3.35
N TYR A 356 8.50 35.87 4.28
CA TYR A 356 8.75 37.26 4.67
C TYR A 356 10.14 37.43 5.29
N ALA A 357 10.49 36.56 6.25
CA ALA A 357 11.82 36.55 6.85
C ALA A 357 12.92 36.35 5.78
N LEU A 358 12.69 35.44 4.82
CA LEU A 358 13.65 35.18 3.74
C LEU A 358 13.83 36.38 2.79
N ARG A 359 12.76 37.11 2.45
CA ARG A 359 12.86 38.32 1.60
C ARG A 359 13.72 39.40 2.22
N GLU A 360 13.64 39.54 3.54
CA GLU A 360 14.46 40.48 4.31
C GLU A 360 15.84 39.92 4.66
N ARG A 361 16.20 38.74 4.13
CA ARG A 361 17.47 38.03 4.38
C ARG A 361 17.70 37.73 5.87
N ARG A 362 16.62 37.59 6.65
CA ARG A 362 16.65 37.23 8.06
C ARG A 362 16.62 35.70 8.22
N VAL A 363 17.40 35.18 9.17
CA VAL A 363 17.46 33.74 9.49
C VAL A 363 16.40 33.34 10.54
N HIS A 364 15.78 34.33 11.18
CA HIS A 364 14.80 34.14 12.25
C HIS A 364 13.48 34.79 11.88
N VAL A 365 12.38 34.06 12.11
CA VAL A 365 11.02 34.57 11.94
C VAL A 365 10.62 35.33 13.20
N THR A 366 10.04 36.52 13.04
CA THR A 366 9.53 37.36 14.13
C THR A 366 8.01 37.28 14.24
N GLN A 367 7.45 37.84 15.30
CA GLN A 367 5.99 37.89 15.45
C GLN A 367 5.33 38.75 14.36
N GLU A 368 5.98 39.83 13.92
CA GLU A 368 5.49 40.72 12.86
C GLU A 368 5.34 39.98 11.53
N ASP A 369 6.27 39.08 11.20
CA ASP A 369 6.19 38.24 9.99
C ASP A 369 4.93 37.36 9.98
N PHE A 370 4.58 36.79 11.14
CA PHE A 370 3.35 36.03 11.29
C PHE A 370 2.10 36.89 11.14
N GLU A 371 2.10 38.10 11.69
CA GLU A 371 0.96 39.01 11.57
C GLU A 371 0.75 39.49 10.13
N MET A 372 1.84 39.81 9.42
CA MET A 372 1.79 40.11 7.97
C MET A 372 1.31 38.91 7.15
N ALA A 373 1.77 37.70 7.49
CA ALA A 373 1.34 36.47 6.83
C ALA A 373 -0.15 36.19 7.03
N VAL A 374 -0.68 36.37 8.25
CA VAL A 374 -2.11 36.23 8.53
C VAL A 374 -2.92 37.22 7.69
N ALA A 375 -2.53 38.49 7.66
CA ALA A 375 -3.23 39.51 6.88
C ALA A 375 -3.28 39.17 5.38
N LYS A 376 -2.18 38.64 4.83
CA LYS A 376 -2.12 38.23 3.42
C LYS A 376 -2.97 37.00 3.12
N VAL A 377 -2.90 35.95 3.96
CA VAL A 377 -3.64 34.71 3.74
C VAL A 377 -5.15 34.93 3.92
N MET A 378 -5.55 35.75 4.89
CA MET A 378 -6.96 36.10 5.10
C MET A 378 -7.55 36.90 3.95
N LYS A 379 -6.84 37.92 3.44
CA LYS A 379 -7.29 38.66 2.24
C LYS A 379 -7.50 37.74 1.04
N LYS A 380 -6.60 36.80 0.83
CA LYS A 380 -6.71 35.82 -0.27
C LYS A 380 -7.90 34.88 -0.08
N GLY A 381 -8.18 34.46 1.15
CA GLY A 381 -9.35 33.63 1.47
C GLY A 381 -10.67 34.38 1.27
N GLU A 382 -10.72 35.66 1.63
CA GLU A 382 -11.88 36.53 1.39
C GLU A 382 -12.13 36.75 -0.11
N GLU A 383 -11.08 37.07 -0.89
CA GLU A 383 -11.17 37.23 -2.35
C GLU A 383 -11.64 35.93 -3.04
N GLN A 384 -11.16 34.76 -2.60
CA GLN A 384 -11.59 33.47 -3.14
C GLN A 384 -13.06 33.16 -2.81
N ASN A 385 -13.50 33.41 -1.58
CA ASN A 385 -14.90 33.25 -1.18
C ASN A 385 -15.82 34.24 -1.90
N GLU A 386 -15.37 35.47 -2.16
CA GLU A 386 -16.14 36.47 -2.90
C GLU A 386 -16.23 36.13 -4.39
N SER A 387 -15.15 35.58 -4.97
CA SER A 387 -15.12 35.06 -6.35
C SER A 387 -16.09 33.89 -6.52
N LEU A 388 -16.09 32.93 -5.58
CA LEU A 388 -17.02 31.80 -5.58
C LEU A 388 -18.47 32.28 -5.45
N ARG A 389 -18.76 33.28 -4.62
CA ARG A 389 -20.10 33.88 -4.51
C ARG A 389 -20.55 34.62 -5.78
N LYS A 390 -19.62 35.23 -6.53
CA LYS A 390 -19.91 35.89 -7.82
C LYS A 390 -20.08 34.90 -8.98
N LEU A 391 -19.50 33.70 -8.88
CA LEU A 391 -19.67 32.61 -9.85
C LEU A 391 -20.98 31.83 -9.66
N TRP A 392 -21.60 31.93 -8.49
CA TRP A 392 -22.85 31.23 -8.12
C TRP A 392 -24.08 32.17 -8.13
N LYS A 393 -23.88 33.44 -8.46
CA LYS A 393 -24.94 34.39 -8.86
C LYS A 393 -24.91 34.54 -10.37
#